data_AF-A0A933SQM0-F1
#
_entry.id   AF-A0A933SQM0-F1
#
_cell.length_a   1.000
_cell.length_b   1.000
_cell.length_c   1.000
_cell.angle_alpha   90.00
_cell.angle_beta   90.00
_cell.angle_gamma   90.00
#
_symmetry.space_group_name_H-M   'P 1'
#
loop_
_entity.id
_entity.type
_entity.pdbx_description
1 polymer ?
#
loop_
_entity_poly.entity_id
_entity_poly.type
_entity_poly.pdbx_seq_one_letter_code
_entity_poly.pdbx_strand_id
1 'polypeptide(L)' 'GIGKEDVLNVLKIGDVLILVPKQLAGDVVSRKIEAAIKKKGLTLDNLLKNLRKQRKKYSREAYAKAKA' A
#
# COMPACT_ATOMS: atom_id res chain seq x y z
N GLY A 1 22.65 -1.15 11.54
CA GLY A 1 22.47 -1.15 13.00
C GLY A 1 21.10 -0.59 13.31
N ILE A 2 20.53 -0.93 14.46
CA ILE A 2 19.21 -0.44 14.90
C ILE A 2 19.36 1.01 15.38
N GLY A 3 18.58 1.94 14.83
CA GLY A 3 18.56 3.36 15.16
C GLY A 3 17.64 3.71 16.32
N LYS A 4 17.76 4.93 16.87
CA LYS A 4 16.95 5.41 18.01
C LYS A 4 15.44 5.47 17.74
N GLU A 5 15.03 5.49 16.48
CA GLU A 5 13.62 5.64 16.06
C GLU A 5 13.05 4.35 15.44
N ASP A 6 13.83 3.26 15.46
CA ASP A 6 13.39 1.99 14.90
C ASP A 6 12.38 1.31 15.84
N VAL A 7 11.19 1.04 15.31
CA VAL A 7 10.17 0.27 16.02
C VAL A 7 10.51 -1.22 15.92
N LEU A 8 10.52 -1.93 17.05
CA LEU A 8 10.81 -3.36 17.11
C LEU A 8 9.55 -4.14 17.55
N ASN A 9 9.36 -5.32 16.97
CA ASN A 9 8.44 -6.32 17.51
C ASN A 9 9.18 -7.16 18.56
N VAL A 10 8.55 -7.40 19.70
CA VAL A 10 9.06 -8.29 20.75
C VAL A 10 8.27 -9.59 20.69
N LEU A 11 8.96 -10.70 20.47
CA LEU A 11 8.40 -12.05 20.45
C LEU A 11 8.96 -12.82 21.65
N LYS A 12 8.10 -13.26 22.56
CA LYS A 12 8.48 -14.16 23.66
C LYS A 12 8.25 -15.61 23.23
N ILE A 13 9.31 -16.42 23.25
CA ILE A 13 9.26 -17.86 22.95
C ILE A 13 9.89 -18.61 24.13
N GLY A 14 9.06 -19.28 24.94
CA GLY A 14 9.50 -19.85 26.20
C GLY A 14 10.10 -18.78 27.11
N ASP A 15 11.36 -18.96 27.48
CA ASP A 15 12.14 -18.04 28.32
C ASP A 15 13.02 -17.06 27.53
N VAL A 16 12.88 -17.04 26.19
CA VAL A 16 13.69 -16.19 25.30
C VAL A 16 12.85 -15.04 24.74
N LEU A 17 13.45 -13.85 24.68
CA LEU A 17 12.90 -12.68 23.98
C LEU A 17 13.66 -12.45 22.66
N ILE A 18 12.92 -12.40 21.56
CA ILE A 18 13.42 -12.09 20.22
C ILE A 18 12.93 -10.71 19.81
N LEU A 19 13.87 -9.84 19.43
CA LEU A 19 13.58 -8.51 18.91
C LEU A 19 13.74 -8.51 17.39
N VAL A 20 12.67 -8.18 16.67
CA VAL A 20 12.68 -8.12 15.20
C VAL A 20 12.35 -6.70 14.74
N PRO A 21 13.15 -6.09 13.84
CA PRO A 21 12.79 -4.82 13.23
C PRO A 21 11.39 -4.86 12.63
N LYS A 22 10.51 -3.96 13.09
CA LYS A 22 9.15 -3.85 12.58
C LYS A 22 9.21 -3.08 11.27
N GLN A 23 9.03 -3.78 10.16
CA GLN A 23 8.86 -3.10 8.88
C GLN A 23 7.57 -2.27 8.92
N LEU A 24 7.68 -0.98 8.63
CA LEU A 24 6.51 -0.12 8.50
C LEU A 24 5.67 -0.62 7.32
N ALA A 25 4.40 -0.90 7.58
CA ALA A 25 3.50 -1.46 6.54
C ALA A 25 3.44 -0.57 5.30
N GLY A 26 3.53 0.76 5.47
CA GLY A 26 3.60 1.73 4.39
C GLY A 26 4.78 1.53 3.45
N ASP A 27 5.98 1.28 3.97
CA ASP A 27 7.18 1.07 3.16
C ASP A 27 7.12 -0.23 2.38
N VAL A 28 6.64 -1.30 3.01
CA VAL A 28 6.46 -2.61 2.35
C VAL A 28 5.44 -2.51 1.22
N VAL A 29 4.32 -1.85 1.47
CA VAL A 29 3.27 -1.62 0.46
C VAL A 29 3.81 -0.77 -0.68
N SER A 30 4.52 0.31 -0.38
CA SER A 30 5.10 1.21 -1.39
C SER A 30 6.09 0.48 -2.29
N ARG A 31 7.01 -0.32 -1.73
CA ARG A 31 7.96 -1.13 -2.50
C ARG A 31 7.27 -2.16 -3.40
N LYS A 32 6.21 -2.80 -2.89
CA LYS A 32 5.41 -3.76 -3.68
C LYS A 32 4.69 -3.06 -4.84
N ILE A 33 4.13 -1.88 -4.60
CA ILE A 33 3.49 -1.06 -5.64
C ILE A 33 4.51 -0.66 -6.70
N GLU A 34 5.69 -0.16 -6.30
CA GLU A 34 6.74 0.24 -7.22
C GLU A 34 7.22 -0.92 -8.09
N ALA A 35 7.44 -2.09 -7.49
CA ALA A 35 7.82 -3.31 -8.22
C ALA A 35 6.74 -3.74 -9.23
N ALA A 36 5.47 -3.65 -8.85
CA ALA A 36 4.34 -3.98 -9.72
C ALA A 36 4.20 -2.99 -10.89
N ILE A 37 4.41 -1.69 -10.64
CA ILE A 37 4.41 -0.63 -11.66
C ILE A 37 5.52 -0.89 -12.68
N LYS A 38 6.75 -1.15 -12.21
CA LYS A 38 7.91 -1.46 -13.07
C LYS A 38 7.67 -2.71 -13.90
N LYS A 39 7.21 -3.81 -13.28
CA LYS A 39 6.95 -5.09 -13.97
C LYS A 39 5.91 -4.95 -15.09
N LYS A 40 4.93 -4.07 -14.92
CA LYS A 40 3.86 -3.84 -15.90
C LYS A 40 4.17 -2.73 -16.91
N GLY A 41 5.35 -2.11 -16.84
CA GLY A 41 5.70 -0.96 -17.70
C GLY A 41 4.73 0.22 -17.55
N LEU A 42 4.14 0.39 -16.36
CA LEU A 42 3.16 1.44 -16.13
C LEU A 42 3.86 2.76 -15.82
N THR A 43 3.33 3.84 -16.38
CA THR A 43 3.73 5.20 -16.07
C THR A 43 2.74 5.84 -15.09
N LEU A 44 3.17 6.92 -14.43
CA LEU A 44 2.28 7.72 -13.59
C LEU A 44 1.06 8.23 -14.38
N ASP A 45 1.26 8.65 -15.63
CA ASP A 45 0.17 9.11 -16.50
C ASP A 45 -0.86 8.01 -16.77
N ASN A 46 -0.43 6.76 -16.99
CA ASN A 46 -1.33 5.61 -17.17
C ASN A 46 -2.20 5.39 -15.93
N LEU A 47 -1.62 5.50 -14.74
CA LEU A 47 -2.33 5.36 -13.47
C LEU A 47 -3.35 6.48 -13.28
N LEU A 48 -2.95 7.74 -13.50
CA LEU A 48 -3.82 8.90 -13.38
C LEU A 48 -4.98 8.89 -14.40
N LYS A 49 -4.71 8.49 -15.64
CA LYS A 49 -5.75 8.28 -16.67
C LYS A 49 -6.76 7.22 -16.24
N ASN A 50 -6.29 6.12 -15.65
CA ASN A 50 -7.16 5.06 -15.16
C ASN A 50 -8.04 5.56 -14.00
N LEU A 51 -7.47 6.27 -13.02
CA LEU A 51 -8.23 6.86 -11.91
C LEU A 51 -9.31 7.83 -12.38
N ARG A 52 -9.03 8.64 -13.40
CA ARG A 52 -10.04 9.53 -14.02
C ARG A 52 -11.19 8.74 -14.66
N LYS A 53 -10.89 7.62 -15.34
CA LYS A 53 -11.91 6.72 -15.90
C LYS A 53 -12.77 6.10 -14.80
N GLN A 54 -12.14 5.60 -13.74
CA GLN A 54 -12.84 5.03 -12.58
C GLN A 54 -13.74 6.07 -11.90
N ARG A 55 -13.25 7.29 -11.68
CA ARG A 55 -14.06 8.39 -11.11
C ARG A 55 -15.31 8.67 -11.95
N LYS A 56 -15.19 8.72 -13.28
CA LYS A 56 -16.35 8.90 -14.18
C LYS A 56 -17.33 7.73 -14.08
N LYS A 57 -16.83 6.50 -13.99
CA LYS A 57 -17.66 5.29 -13.82
C LYS A 57 -18.43 5.34 -12.49
N TYR A 58 -17.73 5.53 -11.38
CA TYR A 58 -18.35 5.60 -10.05
C TYR A 58 -19.34 6.75 -9.91
N SER A 59 -19.04 7.91 -10.51
CA SER A 59 -19.99 9.01 -10.55
C SER A 59 -21.29 8.61 -11.27
N ARG A 60 -21.20 7.98 -12.45
CA ARG A 60 -22.39 7.49 -13.18
C ARG A 60 -23.16 6.45 -12.38
N GLU A 61 -22.48 5.51 -11.74
CA GLU A 61 -23.10 4.48 -10.89
C GLU A 61 -23.79 5.10 -9.67
N ALA A 62 -23.16 6.06 -9.00
CA ALA A 62 -23.74 6.78 -7.88
C ALA A 62 -24.98 7.60 -8.30
N TYR A 63 -24.92 8.29 -9.44
CA TYR A 63 -26.06 9.02 -9.99
C TYR A 63 -27.21 8.09 -10.40
N ALA A 64 -26.91 6.93 -11.01
CA ALA A 64 -27.93 5.94 -11.36
C ALA A 64 -28.60 5.36 -10.12
N LYS A 65 -27.84 5.11 -9.05
CA LYS A 65 -28.37 4.63 -7.76
C LYS A 65 -29.19 5.70 -7.02
N ALA A 66 -28.90 6.98 -7.21
CA ALA A 66 -29.67 8.08 -6.62
C ALA A 66 -30.99 8.39 -7.36
N LYS A 67 -31.17 7.85 -8.57
CA LYS A 67 -32.36 8.07 -9.41
C LYS A 67 -33.29 6.84 -9.45
N ALA A 68 -32.87 5.71 -8.89
CA ALA A 68 -33.67 4.50 -8.70
C ALA A 68 -34.31 4.53 -7.29
#